data_AF-A0A6J0BDK0-F1
#
_entry.id   AF-A0A6J0BDK0-F1
#
_cell.length_a   1.000
_cell.length_b   1.000
_cell.length_c   1.000
_cell.angle_alpha   90.00
_cell.angle_beta   90.00
_cell.angle_gamma   90.00
#
_symmetry.space_group_name_H-M   'P 1'
#
loop_
_entity.id
_entity.type
_entity.pdbx_description
1 polymer ?
#
loop_
_entity_poly.entity_id
_entity_poly.type
_entity_poly.pdbx_seq_one_letter_code
_entity_poly.pdbx_strand_id
1 'polypeptide(L)'
;MGFGDYPAEYNRSIHGPYDPARYYGKPDTPFGQVKLNELIPWLSRRNKSPRAMVAAVSRAWWRWQHKYLHVKRGGIAPFFQITTVAMIWFYTINYGKFKNHRNYKYH
;
A
#
# COMPACT_ATOMS: atom_id res chain seq x y z
N MET A 1 -3.02 -3.46 -22.60
CA MET A 1 -2.56 -2.27 -21.86
C MET A 1 -1.14 -2.51 -21.39
N GLY A 2 -0.18 -1.78 -21.93
CA GLY A 2 1.25 -1.91 -21.67
C GLY A 2 1.69 -1.32 -20.34
N PHE A 3 3.01 -1.25 -20.15
CA PHE A 3 3.66 -0.51 -19.09
C PHE A 3 3.77 0.96 -19.51
N GLY A 4 3.44 1.90 -18.62
CA GLY A 4 3.42 3.34 -18.94
C GLY A 4 2.08 3.87 -19.47
N ASP A 5 1.18 2.99 -19.91
CA ASP A 5 -0.19 3.39 -20.28
C ASP A 5 -0.99 3.85 -19.05
N TYR A 6 -1.90 4.79 -19.26
CA TYR A 6 -2.93 5.11 -18.27
C TYR A 6 -3.80 3.87 -17.98
N PRO A 7 -4.44 3.79 -16.79
CA PRO A 7 -5.44 2.75 -16.51
C PRO A 7 -6.58 2.77 -17.53
N ALA A 8 -7.16 1.60 -17.85
CA ALA A 8 -8.25 1.49 -18.82
C ALA A 8 -9.49 2.27 -18.40
N GLU A 9 -9.66 2.41 -17.08
CA GLU A 9 -10.77 3.10 -16.45
C GLU A 9 -10.58 4.63 -16.41
N TYR A 10 -9.40 5.16 -16.78
CA TYR A 10 -9.15 6.59 -16.78
C TYR A 10 -9.66 7.26 -18.06
N ASN A 11 -10.56 8.22 -17.88
CA ASN A 11 -11.04 9.15 -18.89
C ASN A 11 -10.74 10.62 -18.50
N ARG A 12 -9.90 11.30 -19.29
CA ARG A 12 -9.51 12.71 -19.05
C ARG A 12 -10.70 13.66 -18.98
N SER A 13 -11.74 13.46 -19.79
CA SER A 13 -12.91 14.34 -19.84
C SER A 13 -13.77 14.24 -18.57
N ILE A 14 -13.77 13.08 -17.91
CA ILE A 14 -14.55 12.84 -16.68
C ILE A 14 -13.73 13.15 -15.43
N HIS A 15 -12.45 12.76 -15.43
CA HIS A 15 -11.63 12.78 -14.23
C HIS A 15 -10.70 13.99 -14.11
N GLY A 16 -10.55 14.79 -15.16
CA GLY A 16 -9.58 15.88 -15.20
C GLY A 16 -8.14 15.39 -15.36
N PRO A 17 -7.14 16.10 -14.84
CA PRO A 17 -5.74 15.66 -14.85
C PRO A 17 -5.55 14.29 -14.19
N TYR A 18 -4.61 13.52 -14.71
CA TYR A 18 -4.28 12.22 -14.14
C TYR A 18 -3.65 12.36 -12.74
N ASP A 19 -4.17 11.61 -11.79
CA ASP A 19 -3.67 11.49 -10.43
C ASP A 19 -3.26 10.02 -10.17
N PRO A 20 -1.95 9.73 -10.02
CA PRO A 20 -1.47 8.38 -9.81
C PRO A 20 -1.83 7.81 -8.43
N ALA A 21 -2.33 8.63 -7.49
CA ALA A 21 -2.84 8.18 -6.20
C ALA A 21 -4.32 7.73 -6.26
N ARG A 22 -5.03 8.02 -7.35
CA ARG A 22 -6.48 7.76 -7.47
C ARG A 22 -6.76 6.38 -8.05
N TYR A 23 -7.83 5.74 -7.55
CA TYR A 23 -8.39 4.55 -8.19
C TYR A 23 -9.52 4.96 -9.12
N TYR A 24 -9.40 4.63 -10.41
CA TYR A 24 -10.35 5.01 -11.45
C TYR A 24 -11.42 3.96 -11.72
N GLY A 25 -11.23 2.72 -11.27
CA GLY A 25 -12.24 1.67 -11.40
C GLY A 25 -13.40 1.82 -10.43
N LYS A 26 -14.39 0.93 -10.56
CA LYS A 26 -15.56 0.89 -9.67
C LYS A 26 -15.13 0.57 -8.23
N PRO A 27 -15.33 1.49 -7.25
CA PRO A 27 -15.05 1.18 -5.86
C PRO A 27 -16.04 0.10 -5.36
N ASP A 28 -15.52 -0.83 -4.55
CA ASP A 28 -16.35 -1.76 -3.76
C ASP A 28 -16.51 -1.17 -2.35
N THR A 29 -17.26 -1.83 -1.47
CA THR A 29 -17.47 -1.39 -0.10
C THR A 29 -16.13 -1.17 0.62
N PRO A 30 -15.94 0.00 1.28
CA PRO A 30 -14.76 0.25 2.10
C PRO A 30 -14.60 -0.83 3.16
N PHE A 31 -13.37 -1.27 3.41
CA PHE A 31 -13.10 -2.36 4.36
C PHE A 31 -13.73 -2.12 5.73
N GLY A 32 -13.69 -0.88 6.24
CA GLY A 32 -14.28 -0.52 7.54
C GLY A 32 -15.82 -0.56 7.60
N GLN A 33 -16.50 -0.77 6.46
CA GLN A 33 -17.96 -0.90 6.37
C GLN A 33 -18.41 -2.34 6.06
N VAL A 34 -17.47 -3.28 5.90
CA VAL A 34 -17.77 -4.68 5.58
C VAL A 34 -18.20 -5.41 6.85
N LYS A 35 -19.32 -6.14 6.79
CA LYS A 35 -19.73 -7.02 7.88
C LYS A 35 -18.85 -8.26 7.94
N LEU A 36 -18.59 -8.77 9.15
CA LEU A 36 -17.70 -9.93 9.33
C LEU A 36 -18.18 -11.18 8.55
N ASN A 37 -19.49 -11.41 8.49
CA ASN A 37 -20.09 -12.50 7.72
C ASN A 37 -19.94 -12.34 6.19
N GLU A 38 -19.67 -11.13 5.71
CA GLU A 38 -19.48 -10.80 4.28
C GLU A 38 -18.00 -10.72 3.88
N LEU A 39 -17.07 -10.90 4.84
CA LEU A 39 -15.64 -10.65 4.64
C LEU A 39 -15.01 -11.59 3.62
N ILE A 40 -15.36 -12.88 3.65
CA ILE A 40 -14.85 -13.87 2.68
C ILE A 40 -15.37 -13.58 1.26
N PRO A 41 -16.70 -13.38 1.03
CA PRO A 41 -17.21 -12.91 -0.26
C PRO A 41 -16.63 -11.57 -0.71
N TRP A 42 -16.36 -10.64 0.21
CA TRP A 42 -15.76 -9.35 -0.13
C TRP A 42 -14.31 -9.51 -0.63
N LEU A 43 -13.52 -10.38 0.02
CA LEU A 43 -12.17 -10.72 -0.44
C LEU A 43 -12.16 -11.46 -1.77
N SER A 44 -13.19 -12.28 -2.06
CA SER A 44 -13.27 -13.04 -3.31
C SER A 44 -13.52 -12.14 -4.53
N ARG A 45 -14.26 -11.05 -4.38
CA ARG A 45 -14.54 -10.08 -5.47
C ARG A 45 -13.34 -9.24 -5.90
N ARG A 46 -12.24 -9.22 -5.12
CA ARG A 46 -11.05 -8.42 -5.44
C ARG A 46 -10.25 -9.05 -6.57
N ASN A 47 -9.76 -8.20 -7.47
CA ASN A 47 -8.81 -8.61 -8.51
C ASN A 47 -7.43 -8.89 -7.87
N LYS A 48 -7.02 -10.17 -7.89
CA LYS A 48 -5.76 -10.66 -7.30
C LYS A 48 -4.65 -10.85 -8.32
N SER A 49 -4.81 -10.33 -9.54
CA SER A 49 -3.76 -10.40 -10.55
C SER A 49 -2.50 -9.64 -10.08
N PRO A 50 -1.28 -10.10 -10.45
CA PRO A 50 -0.04 -9.43 -10.09
C PRO A 50 -0.03 -7.94 -10.50
N ARG A 51 -0.58 -7.63 -11.68
CA ARG A 51 -0.73 -6.25 -12.17
C ARG A 51 -1.61 -5.41 -11.25
N ALA A 52 -2.74 -5.94 -10.79
CA ALA A 52 -3.63 -5.23 -9.87
C ALA A 52 -2.95 -4.96 -8.52
N MET A 53 -2.13 -5.90 -8.02
CA MET A 53 -1.35 -5.73 -6.80
C MET A 53 -0.29 -4.63 -6.95
N VAL A 54 0.51 -4.67 -8.03
CA VAL A 54 1.52 -3.63 -8.32
C VAL A 54 0.87 -2.26 -8.45
N ALA A 55 -0.27 -2.16 -9.15
CA ALA A 55 -1.01 -0.92 -9.27
C ALA A 55 -1.55 -0.43 -7.92
N ALA A 56 -1.98 -1.33 -7.02
CA ALA A 56 -2.41 -0.96 -5.67
C ALA A 56 -1.26 -0.42 -4.82
N VAL A 57 -0.09 -1.07 -4.86
CA VAL A 57 1.13 -0.61 -4.18
C VAL A 57 1.57 0.74 -4.73
N SER A 58 1.57 0.92 -6.06
CA SER A 58 1.89 2.19 -6.71
C SER A 58 0.98 3.32 -6.24
N ARG A 59 -0.34 3.11 -6.21
CA ARG A 59 -1.28 4.12 -5.67
C ARG A 59 -1.01 4.44 -4.20
N ALA A 60 -0.73 3.43 -3.38
CA ALA A 60 -0.40 3.64 -1.97
C ALA A 60 0.91 4.45 -1.81
N TRP A 61 1.91 4.15 -2.63
CA TRP A 61 3.17 4.90 -2.70
C TRP A 61 2.92 6.37 -3.05
N TRP A 62 2.13 6.65 -4.08
CA TRP A 62 1.80 8.03 -4.47
C TRP A 62 1.01 8.78 -3.39
N ARG A 63 0.07 8.13 -2.69
CA ARG A 63 -0.62 8.74 -1.53
C ARG A 63 0.35 9.12 -0.43
N TRP A 64 1.31 8.24 -0.14
CA TRP A 64 2.33 8.48 0.87
C TRP A 64 3.28 9.61 0.47
N GLN A 65 3.73 9.62 -0.80
CA GLN A 65 4.54 10.68 -1.40
C GLN A 65 3.86 12.05 -1.28
N HIS A 66 2.60 12.16 -1.72
CA HIS A 66 1.83 13.41 -1.62
C HIS A 66 1.67 13.89 -0.17
N LYS A 67 1.60 12.97 0.79
CA LYS A 67 1.40 13.32 2.21
C LYS A 67 2.69 13.74 2.92
N TYR A 68 3.83 13.11 2.60
CA TYR A 68 5.04 13.26 3.41
C TYR A 68 6.26 13.78 2.65
N LEU A 69 6.37 13.55 1.34
CA LEU A 69 7.54 13.93 0.55
C LEU A 69 7.30 15.15 -0.34
N HIS A 70 6.20 15.19 -1.09
CA HIS A 70 5.89 16.27 -2.04
C HIS A 70 5.11 17.43 -1.40
N VAL A 71 5.36 17.70 -0.12
CA VAL A 71 4.71 18.80 0.61
C VAL A 71 5.60 20.05 0.57
N LYS A 72 4.99 21.23 0.46
CA LYS A 72 5.72 22.52 0.39
C LYS A 72 6.61 22.79 1.61
N ARG A 73 6.22 22.27 2.78
CA ARG A 73 6.97 22.35 4.04
C ARG A 73 7.03 20.96 4.66
N GLY A 74 7.98 20.14 4.19
CA GLY A 74 8.20 18.79 4.69
C GLY A 74 8.99 18.75 5.99
N GLY A 75 8.77 17.69 6.77
CA GLY A 75 9.61 17.33 7.92
C GLY A 75 10.43 16.08 7.64
N ILE A 76 11.16 15.61 8.65
CA ILE A 76 12.00 14.39 8.56
C ILE A 76 11.20 13.07 8.65
N ALA A 77 9.88 13.16 8.87
CA ALA A 77 8.98 12.01 9.03
C ALA A 77 9.11 10.90 7.96
N PRO A 78 9.15 11.18 6.63
CA PRO A 78 9.22 10.10 5.63
C PRO A 78 10.49 9.25 5.76
N PHE A 79 11.61 9.86 6.18
CA PHE A 79 12.87 9.14 6.38
C PHE A 79 12.78 8.17 7.56
N PHE A 80 12.27 8.63 8.71
CA PHE A 80 12.05 7.75 9.85
C PHE A 80 11.04 6.64 9.54
N GLN A 81 9.97 6.92 8.80
CA GLN A 81 9.00 5.90 8.40
C GLN A 81 9.65 4.80 7.55
N ILE A 82 10.45 5.15 6.54
CA ILE A 82 11.19 4.17 5.73
C ILE A 82 12.18 3.39 6.60
N THR A 83 12.94 4.08 7.46
CA THR A 83 13.89 3.44 8.37
C THR A 83 13.21 2.44 9.31
N THR A 84 12.09 2.82 9.93
CA THR A 84 11.32 1.92 10.80
C THR A 84 10.79 0.71 10.04
N VAL A 85 10.24 0.90 8.83
CA VAL A 85 9.79 -0.21 7.99
C VAL A 85 10.95 -1.14 7.63
N ALA A 86 12.12 -0.59 7.28
CA ALA A 86 13.32 -1.37 7.01
C ALA A 86 13.78 -2.16 8.26
N MET A 87 13.81 -1.54 9.43
CA MET A 87 14.15 -2.22 10.70
C MET A 87 13.20 -3.40 10.97
N ILE A 88 11.89 -3.21 10.82
CA ILE A 88 10.88 -4.27 10.99
C ILE A 88 11.08 -5.39 9.96
N TRP A 89 11.32 -5.02 8.70
CA TRP A 89 11.58 -5.99 7.63
C TRP A 89 12.81 -6.84 7.93
N PHE A 90 13.94 -6.19 8.25
CA PHE A 90 15.19 -6.87 8.59
C PHE A 90 15.06 -7.74 9.84
N TYR A 91 14.33 -7.28 10.86
CA TYR A 91 14.02 -8.10 12.03
C TYR A 91 13.21 -9.34 11.64
N THR A 92 12.19 -9.18 10.80
CA THR A 92 11.29 -10.27 10.40
C THR A 92 12.03 -11.34 9.59
N ILE A 93 12.82 -10.96 8.58
CA ILE A 93 13.58 -11.92 7.77
C ILE A 93 14.71 -12.61 8.58
N ASN A 94 15.23 -11.96 9.62
CA ASN A 94 16.24 -12.52 10.51
C ASN A 94 15.65 -13.14 11.80
N TYR A 95 14.33 -13.16 11.96
CA TYR A 95 13.68 -13.61 13.19
C TYR A 95 14.06 -15.04 13.57
N GLY A 96 14.28 -15.91 12.56
CA GLY A 96 14.75 -17.28 12.77
C GLY A 96 16.10 -17.38 13.50
N LYS A 97 16.98 -16.38 13.38
CA LYS A 97 18.26 -16.31 14.10
C LYS A 97 18.05 -15.78 15.52
N PHE A 98 17.18 -14.79 15.68
CA PHE A 98 16.93 -14.15 16.97
C PHE A 98 16.02 -14.95 17.91
N LYS A 99 15.14 -15.82 17.39
CA LYS A 99 14.19 -16.59 18.21
C LYS A 99 14.87 -17.44 19.29
N ASN A 100 16.10 -17.90 19.05
CA ASN A 100 16.87 -18.74 19.97
C ASN A 100 17.21 -17.99 21.26
N HIS A 101 17.32 -16.66 21.19
CA HIS A 101 17.60 -15.79 22.32
C HIS A 101 16.36 -15.47 23.16
N ARG A 102 15.15 -15.89 22.76
CA ARG A 102 13.90 -15.59 23.47
C ARG A 102 13.84 -16.17 24.89
N ASN A 103 14.45 -17.34 25.08
CA ASN A 103 14.47 -18.04 26.37
C ASN A 103 15.75 -17.76 27.17
N TYR A 104 16.68 -16.97 26.62
CA TYR A 104 17.85 -16.54 27.35
C TYR A 104 17.45 -15.41 28.30
N LYS A 105 17.79 -15.57 29.59
CA LYS A 105 17.72 -14.46 30.54
C LYS A 105 18.96 -13.60 30.33
N TYR A 106 18.74 -12.38 29.86
CA TYR A 106 19.83 -11.43 29.70
C TYR A 106 20.11 -10.62 30.96
N HIS A 107 19.18 -10.59 31.92
CA HIS A 107 19.32 -10.00 33.24
C HIS A 107 18.41 -10.75 34.22
#